data_AF-A0A1C3K2V4-F1
#
_entry.id   AF-A0A1C3K2V4-F1
#
_cell.length_a   1.000
_cell.length_b   1.000
_cell.length_c   1.000
_cell.angle_alpha   90.00
_cell.angle_beta   90.00
_cell.angle_gamma   90.00
#
_symmetry.space_group_name_H-M   'P 1'
#
loop_
_entity.id
_entity.type
_entity.pdbx_description
1 polymer ?
#
loop_
_entity_poly.entity_id
_entity_poly.type
_entity_poly.pdbx_seq_one_letter_code
_entity_poly.pdbx_strand_id
1 'polypeptide(L)'
;MTQLISRILHTVLFVVLALVGMGMALIFMLSTAIAVAVLYVTARLRGQPFGVRSYWQQRQARRPGFTQNTGFGQPPTGPAAGARRQGGFPGPSRRPADVIDVEARDVP
;
A
#
# COMPACT_ATOMS: atom_id res chain seq x y z
N MET A 1 3.50 44.17 -42.75
CA MET A 1 2.43 43.35 -43.36
C MET A 1 2.59 41.86 -43.04
N THR A 2 3.74 41.23 -43.34
CA THR A 2 4.02 39.80 -43.07
C THR A 2 3.99 39.40 -41.59
N GLN A 3 4.42 40.30 -40.70
CA GLN A 3 4.43 40.06 -39.24
C GLN A 3 3.03 39.79 -38.66
N LEU A 4 1.98 40.38 -39.23
CA LEU A 4 0.59 40.13 -38.79
C LEU A 4 0.11 38.74 -39.25
N ILE A 5 0.46 38.35 -40.47
CA ILE A 5 0.08 37.07 -41.06
C ILE A 5 0.71 35.91 -40.29
N SER A 6 2.01 35.96 -40.02
CA SER A 6 2.70 34.91 -39.25
C SER A 6 2.20 34.82 -37.81
N ARG A 7 1.86 35.96 -37.18
CA ARG A 7 1.34 36.00 -35.82
C ARG A 7 -0.06 35.38 -35.70
N ILE A 8 -0.94 35.65 -36.66
CA ILE A 8 -2.27 35.01 -36.72
C ILE A 8 -2.13 33.51 -36.96
N LEU A 9 -1.27 33.09 -37.90
CA LEU A 9 -0.99 31.67 -38.16
C LEU A 9 -0.52 30.91 -36.92
N HIS A 10 0.44 31.46 -36.17
CA HIS A 10 0.93 30.82 -34.94
C HIS A 10 -0.16 30.76 -33.86
N THR A 11 -0.97 31.81 -33.74
CA THR A 11 -2.07 31.85 -32.77
C THR A 11 -3.11 30.78 -33.09
N VAL A 12 -3.52 30.67 -34.36
CA VAL A 12 -4.47 29.65 -34.81
C VAL A 12 -3.90 28.25 -34.58
N LEU A 13 -2.63 28.02 -34.92
CA LEU A 13 -1.98 26.73 -34.73
C LEU A 13 -1.95 26.34 -33.24
N PHE A 14 -1.63 27.29 -32.36
CA PHE A 14 -1.63 27.07 -30.92
C PHE A 14 -3.03 26.78 -30.37
N VAL A 15 -4.05 27.51 -30.83
CA VAL A 15 -5.45 27.26 -30.43
C VAL A 15 -5.90 25.87 -30.86
N VAL A 16 -5.60 25.45 -32.09
CA VAL A 16 -5.93 24.11 -32.58
C VAL A 16 -5.23 23.05 -31.72
N LEU A 17 -3.93 23.21 -31.45
CA LEU A 17 -3.18 22.27 -30.63
C LEU A 17 -3.70 22.20 -29.19
N ALA A 18 -4.06 23.35 -28.60
CA ALA A 18 -4.63 23.42 -27.27
C ALA A 18 -6.00 22.71 -27.20
N LEU A 19 -6.86 22.91 -28.20
CA LEU A 19 -8.16 22.22 -28.28
C LEU A 19 -8.00 20.72 -28.45
N VAL A 20 -7.06 20.28 -29.29
CA VAL A 20 -6.75 18.85 -29.45
C VAL A 20 -6.22 18.26 -28.14
N GLY A 21 -5.28 18.94 -27.48
CA GLY A 21 -4.73 18.51 -26.18
C GLY A 21 -5.80 18.45 -25.09
N MET A 22 -6.65 19.46 -25.00
CA MET A 22 -7.79 19.48 -24.08
C MET A 22 -8.76 18.34 -24.36
N GLY A 23 -9.09 18.10 -25.63
CA GLY A 23 -9.94 16.98 -26.05
C GLY A 23 -9.34 15.63 -25.66
N MET A 24 -8.06 15.42 -25.96
CA MET A 24 -7.34 14.19 -25.59
C MET A 24 -7.30 13.98 -24.07
N ALA A 25 -7.08 15.05 -23.30
CA ALA A 25 -7.08 15.00 -21.85
C ALA A 25 -8.46 14.65 -21.27
N LEU A 26 -9.54 15.21 -21.84
CA LEU A 26 -10.91 14.89 -21.44
C LEU A 26 -11.25 13.42 -21.71
N ILE A 27 -10.88 12.91 -22.89
CA ILE A 27 -11.07 11.49 -23.24
C ILE A 27 -10.31 10.59 -22.27
N PHE A 28 -9.06 10.93 -21.97
CA PHE A 28 -8.23 10.19 -21.02
C PHE A 28 -8.86 10.19 -19.61
N MET A 29 -9.22 11.36 -19.09
CA MET A 29 -9.91 11.51 -17.81
C MET A 29 -11.20 10.69 -17.75
N LEU A 30 -12.00 10.74 -18.82
CA LEU A 30 -13.25 10.00 -18.90
C LEU A 30 -12.99 8.49 -18.91
N SER A 31 -11.97 8.02 -19.64
CA SER A 31 -11.57 6.61 -19.66
C SER A 31 -11.13 6.12 -18.27
N THR A 32 -10.30 6.90 -17.56
CA THR A 32 -9.90 6.60 -16.19
C THR A 32 -11.09 6.61 -15.24
N ALA A 33 -12.00 7.58 -15.36
CA ALA A 33 -13.20 7.67 -14.54
C ALA A 33 -14.11 6.46 -14.76
N ILE A 34 -14.31 6.03 -16.01
CA ILE A 34 -15.09 4.83 -16.34
C ILE A 34 -14.43 3.59 -15.75
N ALA A 35 -13.10 3.44 -15.85
CA ALA A 35 -12.38 2.30 -15.28
C ALA A 35 -12.60 2.20 -13.76
N VAL A 36 -12.47 3.32 -13.05
CA VAL A 36 -12.71 3.38 -11.60
C VAL A 36 -14.19 3.15 -11.28
N ALA A 37 -15.10 3.66 -12.10
CA ALA A 37 -16.54 3.45 -11.93
C ALA A 37 -16.89 1.96 -12.05
N VAL A 38 -16.36 1.25 -13.05
CA VAL A 38 -16.55 -0.20 -13.19
C VAL A 38 -15.94 -0.96 -11.99
N LEU A 39 -14.76 -0.56 -11.51
CA LEU A 39 -14.18 -1.14 -10.29
C LEU A 39 -15.07 -0.91 -9.07
N TYR A 40 -15.66 0.28 -8.93
CA TYR A 40 -16.59 0.59 -7.86
C TYR A 40 -17.85 -0.26 -7.93
N VAL A 41 -18.46 -0.38 -9.12
CA VAL A 41 -19.65 -1.21 -9.33
C VAL A 41 -19.34 -2.66 -9.01
N THR A 42 -18.21 -3.20 -9.48
CA THR A 42 -17.83 -4.59 -9.19
C THR A 42 -17.51 -4.82 -7.70
N ALA A 43 -16.89 -3.86 -7.02
CA ALA A 43 -16.67 -3.90 -5.58
C ALA A 43 -17.99 -3.86 -4.78
N ARG A 44 -18.91 -3.00 -5.22
CA ARG A 44 -20.26 -2.87 -4.66
C ARG A 44 -21.01 -4.20 -4.77
N LEU A 45 -20.92 -4.88 -5.92
CA LEU A 45 -21.53 -6.19 -6.16
C LEU A 45 -20.89 -7.31 -5.33
N ARG A 46 -19.57 -7.24 -5.07
CA ARG A 46 -18.85 -8.25 -4.26
C ARG A 46 -19.09 -8.13 -2.75
N GLY A 47 -19.79 -7.10 -2.27
CA GLY A 47 -20.09 -6.91 -0.84
C GLY A 47 -18.88 -6.63 0.06
N GLN A 48 -17.67 -6.59 -0.51
CA GLN A 48 -16.43 -6.20 0.15
C GLN A 48 -16.06 -4.80 -0.36
N PRO A 49 -16.48 -3.72 0.33
CA PRO A 49 -16.04 -2.40 -0.07
C PRO A 49 -14.50 -2.38 -0.03
N PHE A 50 -13.86 -1.93 -1.11
CA PHE A 50 -12.44 -1.57 -1.10
C PHE A 50 -12.25 -0.33 -0.20
N GLY A 51 -12.49 -0.51 1.10
CA GLY A 51 -12.12 0.44 2.11
C GLY A 51 -10.62 0.36 2.23
N VAL A 52 -9.94 1.49 2.00
CA VAL A 52 -8.49 1.63 2.22
C VAL A 52 -8.09 1.00 3.57
N ARG A 53 -8.96 1.11 4.58
CA ARG A 53 -8.83 0.50 5.91
C ARG A 53 -8.72 -1.03 5.91
N SER A 54 -9.50 -1.75 5.11
CA SER A 54 -9.41 -3.22 5.05
C SER A 54 -8.13 -3.67 4.37
N TYR A 55 -7.66 -2.92 3.36
CA TYR A 55 -6.41 -3.20 2.68
C TYR A 55 -5.19 -3.00 3.58
N TRP A 56 -5.18 -1.93 4.39
CA TRP A 56 -4.14 -1.71 5.40
C TRP A 56 -4.20 -2.76 6.52
N GLN A 57 -5.39 -3.09 7.03
CA GLN A 57 -5.56 -4.13 8.06
C GLN A 57 -5.14 -5.53 7.56
N GLN A 58 -5.47 -5.90 6.31
CA GLN A 58 -5.02 -7.17 5.73
C GLN A 58 -3.51 -7.21 5.51
N ARG A 59 -2.88 -6.10 5.10
CA ARG A 59 -1.42 -6.02 4.98
C ARG A 59 -0.74 -6.07 6.34
N GLN A 60 -1.29 -5.40 7.35
CA GLN A 60 -0.74 -5.36 8.70
C GLN A 60 -0.91 -6.72 9.42
N ALA A 61 -2.04 -7.40 9.21
CA ALA A 61 -2.29 -8.75 9.72
C ALA A 61 -1.45 -9.83 9.00
N ARG A 62 -1.03 -9.60 7.75
CA ARG A 62 -0.17 -10.50 6.98
C ARG A 62 1.33 -10.21 7.11
N ARG A 63 1.76 -9.25 7.94
CA ARG A 63 3.19 -9.08 8.27
C ARG A 63 3.61 -10.18 9.24
N PRO A 64 4.49 -11.12 8.84
CA PRO A 64 5.10 -12.05 9.79
C PRO A 64 6.27 -11.30 10.45
N GLY A 65 6.04 -10.65 11.60
CA GLY A 65 7.16 -10.00 12.28
C GLY A 65 6.87 -8.94 13.35
N PHE A 66 5.62 -8.65 13.70
CA PHE A 66 5.36 -7.76 14.85
C PHE A 66 4.19 -8.26 15.71
N THR A 67 4.35 -9.48 16.24
CA THR A 67 3.78 -9.84 17.53
C THR A 67 4.97 -10.02 18.48
N GLN A 68 5.67 -8.91 18.74
CA GLN A 68 6.57 -8.82 19.88
C GLN A 68 5.70 -8.36 21.05
N ASN A 69 5.10 -9.36 21.70
CA ASN A 69 5.07 -9.48 23.16
C ASN A 69 5.11 -8.14 23.94
N THR A 70 4.11 -7.28 23.75
CA THR A 70 3.91 -6.13 24.64
C THR A 70 2.86 -6.56 25.65
N GLY A 71 3.34 -7.05 26.79
CA GLY A 71 2.52 -7.47 27.90
C GLY A 71 1.68 -6.31 28.42
N PHE A 72 0.37 -6.42 28.25
CA PHE A 72 -0.65 -5.77 29.07
C PHE A 72 -1.86 -6.70 29.10
N GLY A 73 -1.89 -7.63 30.07
CA GLY A 73 -3.01 -8.56 30.22
C GLY A 73 -2.72 -9.81 31.04
N GLN A 74 -2.28 -9.66 32.29
CA GLN A 74 -2.46 -10.68 33.33
C GLN A 74 -2.81 -9.91 34.62
N PRO A 75 -3.64 -10.38 35.60
CA PRO A 75 -4.17 -11.73 35.94
C PRO A 75 -5.74 -11.77 36.09
N PRO A 76 -6.47 -12.85 36.55
CA PRO A 76 -6.15 -13.74 37.69
C PRO A 76 -6.41 -15.26 37.58
N THR A 77 -5.53 -15.99 38.28
CA THR A 77 -5.67 -17.25 39.02
C THR A 77 -6.86 -18.17 38.75
N GLY A 78 -6.57 -19.39 38.27
CA GLY A 78 -7.37 -20.60 38.50
C GLY A 78 -6.44 -21.75 38.91
N PRO A 79 -6.79 -22.59 39.90
CA PRO A 79 -5.95 -23.68 40.34
C PRO A 79 -6.21 -24.90 39.44
N ALA A 80 -5.26 -25.25 38.57
CA ALA A 80 -5.29 -26.52 37.88
C ALA A 80 -3.94 -27.21 38.06
N ALA A 81 -3.89 -27.98 39.14
CA ALA A 81 -2.95 -29.06 39.33
C ALA A 81 -2.85 -29.92 38.07
N GLY A 82 -1.63 -30.21 37.63
CA GLY A 82 -1.40 -30.99 36.43
C GLY A 82 0.06 -31.34 36.23
N ALA A 83 0.62 -32.12 37.15
CA ALA A 83 1.91 -32.76 36.97
C ALA A 83 1.95 -33.62 35.69
N ARG A 84 3.04 -33.55 34.91
CA ARG A 84 3.67 -34.68 34.17
C ARG A 84 5.00 -34.24 33.55
N ARG A 85 6.11 -34.60 34.20
CA ARG A 85 7.13 -35.59 33.77
C ARG A 85 7.88 -35.27 32.47
N GLN A 86 9.08 -34.69 32.65
CA GLN A 86 10.39 -35.29 32.36
C GLN A 86 10.59 -36.06 31.03
N GLY A 87 11.53 -35.56 30.20
CA GLY A 87 12.39 -36.38 29.35
C GLY A 87 12.22 -36.19 27.84
N GLY A 88 13.17 -35.49 27.20
CA GLY A 88 13.30 -35.49 25.74
C GLY A 88 14.27 -34.44 25.20
N PHE A 89 15.50 -34.87 24.88
CA PHE A 89 16.48 -34.29 23.94
C PHE A 89 16.64 -32.76 23.84
N PRO A 90 17.82 -32.17 24.17
CA PRO A 90 18.13 -30.82 23.74
C PRO A 90 18.42 -30.83 22.23
N GLY A 91 17.40 -30.59 21.41
CA GLY A 91 17.58 -30.21 20.02
C GLY A 91 18.37 -28.89 19.94
N PRO A 92 19.17 -28.65 18.88
CA PRO A 92 20.01 -27.47 18.78
C PRO A 92 19.14 -26.22 18.87
N SER A 93 19.39 -25.45 19.92
CA SER A 93 18.84 -24.14 20.17
C SER A 93 19.10 -23.26 18.94
N ARG A 94 18.06 -23.06 18.12
CA ARG A 94 18.04 -21.98 17.11
C ARG A 94 18.19 -20.68 17.87
N ARG A 95 19.43 -20.19 17.95
CA ARG A 95 19.77 -18.89 18.50
C ARG A 95 18.95 -17.83 17.72
N PRO A 96 18.16 -16.98 18.39
CA PRO A 96 17.57 -15.78 17.79
C PRO A 96 18.60 -14.68 17.46
N ALA A 97 19.89 -15.00 17.36
CA ALA A 97 20.98 -14.03 17.46
C ALA A 97 21.76 -13.87 16.16
N ASP A 98 21.06 -13.70 15.04
CA ASP A 98 21.68 -13.27 13.78
C ASP A 98 20.93 -12.05 13.22
N VAL A 99 20.63 -11.11 14.11
CA VAL A 99 20.25 -9.75 13.75
C VAL A 99 21.55 -8.96 13.74
N ILE A 100 22.00 -8.64 12.52
CA ILE A 100 23.18 -7.81 12.30
C ILE A 100 22.68 -6.37 12.27
N ASP A 101 22.93 -5.64 13.35
CA ASP A 101 22.68 -4.20 13.39
C ASP A 101 23.71 -3.50 12.48
N VAL A 102 23.22 -2.86 11.41
CA VAL A 102 24.04 -2.09 10.47
C VAL A 102 23.99 -0.62 10.90
N GLU A 103 25.04 -0.17 11.57
CA GLU A 103 25.22 1.26 11.85
C GLU A 103 25.76 1.99 10.62
N ALA A 104 25.18 3.16 10.32
CA ALA A 104 25.65 4.03 9.24
C ALA A 104 26.98 4.67 9.66
N ARG A 105 28.08 4.22 9.07
CA ARG A 105 29.39 4.83 9.29
C ARG A 105 29.58 5.96 8.28
N ASP A 106 29.65 7.20 8.75
CA ASP A 106 30.05 8.32 7.91
C ASP A 106 31.48 8.11 7.43
N VAL A 107 31.63 8.05 6.11
CA VAL A 107 32.91 7.88 5.42
C VAL A 107 33.54 9.27 5.22
N PRO A 108 34.81 9.49 5.59
CA PRO A 108 35.48 10.79 5.48
C PRO A 108 35.78 11.21 4.04
#